data_AF-A0A5A9P943-F1
#
_entry.id   AF-A0A5A9P943-F1
#
_cell.length_a   1.000
_cell.length_b   1.000
_cell.length_c   1.000
_cell.angle_alpha   90.00
_cell.angle_beta   90.00
_cell.angle_gamma   90.00
#
_symmetry.space_group_name_H-M   'P 1'
#
loop_
_entity.id
_entity.type
_entity.pdbx_description
1 polymer ?
#
loop_
_entity_poly.entity_id
_entity_poly.type
_entity_poly.pdbx_seq_one_letter_code
_entity_poly.pdbx_strand_id
1 'polypeptide(L)'
;MLQLTHLIKSLYLLFLHFNINYSSSPPAHLKISIKSVNMKHHLIWSPWQVSCSTVNYTVQFQGEYELHKLNGSWVDAHDCQEISENQCDLTSDLASNSDYYIRVMTKCDNKTIWTRLPLTFNRRNTVLLAPAMTTVIEGDLVQVGFSPILPDMTVYMESWSEGDEQNALIHVIRNYPYHFSIATHRGEKMCFRAEALVEAINKSCSIHTRCISTPETAENSAILVAVSIAVVVVVALAIFLGCSTTRFGPYIKQTIRHREPLPNVLLDDRLISTPILFIDVSMEHTDPLLLFCPAEIQYTGVEETG
;
A
#
# COMPACT_ATOMS: atom_id res chain seq x y z
N MET A 1 68.41 23.45 58.35
CA MET A 1 67.39 22.56 58.92
C MET A 1 66.01 23.23 59.03
N LEU A 2 65.87 24.39 59.70
CA LEU A 2 64.56 25.06 59.91
C LEU A 2 63.74 25.40 58.64
N GLN A 3 64.39 25.79 57.53
CA GLN A 3 63.65 26.12 56.29
C GLN A 3 62.98 24.90 55.65
N LEU A 4 63.60 23.72 55.75
CA LEU A 4 63.09 22.49 55.14
C LEU A 4 61.77 22.05 55.80
N THR A 5 61.68 22.14 57.14
CA THR A 5 60.46 21.81 57.88
C THR A 5 59.31 22.79 57.61
N HIS A 6 59.62 24.05 57.27
CA HIS A 6 58.61 25.04 56.90
C HIS A 6 58.06 24.80 55.47
N LEU A 7 58.93 24.43 54.53
CA LEU A 7 58.53 24.03 53.17
C LEU A 7 57.66 22.77 53.18
N ILE A 8 58.02 21.75 53.96
CA ILE A 8 57.24 20.50 54.09
C ILE A 8 55.83 20.79 54.65
N LYS A 9 55.70 21.62 55.70
CA LYS A 9 54.38 22.01 56.24
C LYS A 9 53.53 22.78 55.23
N SER A 10 54.13 23.71 54.49
CA SER A 10 53.44 24.47 53.44
C SER A 10 52.94 23.55 52.33
N LEU A 11 53.79 22.62 51.87
CA LEU A 11 53.42 21.63 50.84
C LEU A 11 52.29 20.71 51.32
N TYR A 12 52.32 20.27 52.58
CA TYR A 12 51.28 19.41 53.16
C TYR A 12 49.92 20.12 53.27
N LEU A 13 49.93 21.41 53.65
CA LEU A 13 48.71 22.25 53.65
C LEU A 13 48.17 22.48 52.23
N LEU A 14 49.05 22.66 51.25
CA LEU A 14 48.67 22.78 49.84
C LEU A 14 48.05 21.47 49.32
N PHE A 15 48.66 20.31 49.62
CA PHE A 15 48.12 18.99 49.27
C PHE A 15 46.75 18.74 49.94
N LEU A 16 46.56 19.13 51.19
CA LEU A 16 45.25 19.05 51.86
C LEU A 16 44.22 19.95 51.16
N HIS A 17 44.58 21.19 50.80
CA HIS A 17 43.69 22.09 50.05
C HIS A 17 43.31 21.54 48.66
N PHE A 18 44.24 20.90 47.96
CA PHE A 18 43.95 20.25 46.67
C PHE A 18 43.05 19.02 46.83
N ASN A 19 43.30 18.16 47.83
CA ASN A 19 42.50 16.95 48.03
C ASN A 19 41.07 17.25 48.53
N ILE A 20 40.88 18.29 49.34
CA ILE A 20 39.54 18.67 49.84
C ILE A 20 38.67 19.28 48.71
N ASN A 21 39.27 19.98 47.74
CA ASN A 21 38.53 20.61 46.64
C ASN A 21 38.25 19.70 45.42
N TYR A 22 38.87 18.51 45.32
CA TYR A 22 38.78 17.68 44.11
C TYR A 22 37.68 16.60 44.13
N SER A 23 36.76 16.63 45.09
CA SER A 23 35.66 15.63 45.21
C SER A 23 34.26 16.19 44.99
N SER A 24 34.14 17.23 44.16
CA SER A 24 32.87 17.58 43.49
C SER A 24 32.92 17.14 42.02
N SER A 25 32.73 15.85 41.78
CA SER A 25 32.29 15.41 40.47
C SER A 25 31.00 16.18 40.13
N PRO A 26 30.90 16.85 38.96
CA PRO A 26 29.68 17.56 38.61
C PRO A 26 28.49 16.60 38.62
N PRO A 27 27.27 17.06 38.94
CA PRO A 27 26.10 16.18 38.96
C PRO A 27 26.01 15.41 37.65
N ALA A 28 25.69 14.12 37.71
CA ALA A 28 25.44 13.34 36.51
C ALA A 28 24.22 13.94 35.80
N HIS A 29 24.46 14.73 34.76
CA HIS A 29 23.40 15.35 33.98
C HIS A 29 23.01 14.42 32.84
N LEU A 30 21.71 14.18 32.70
CA LEU A 30 21.16 13.44 31.58
C LEU A 30 21.40 14.19 30.26
N LYS A 31 21.85 13.50 29.22
CA LYS A 31 21.78 14.03 27.86
C LYS A 31 20.35 13.84 27.35
N ILE A 32 19.52 14.88 27.46
CA ILE A 32 18.11 14.86 27.03
C ILE A 32 18.00 15.40 25.60
N SER A 33 17.22 14.73 24.77
CA SER A 33 16.78 15.22 23.46
C SER A 33 15.30 14.85 23.22
N ILE A 34 14.67 15.48 22.24
CA ILE A 34 13.32 15.15 21.79
C ILE A 34 13.32 14.87 20.29
N LYS A 35 12.73 13.75 19.88
CA LYS A 35 12.55 13.35 18.48
C LYS A 35 11.09 13.56 18.12
N SER A 36 10.85 14.45 17.16
CA SER A 36 9.50 14.78 16.69
C SER A 36 9.35 14.48 15.20
N VAL A 37 8.51 13.51 14.86
CA VAL A 37 8.25 13.05 13.48
C VAL A 37 6.76 12.77 13.30
N ASN A 38 6.14 13.34 12.27
CA ASN A 38 4.71 13.18 11.96
C ASN A 38 3.82 13.44 13.20
N MET A 39 4.09 14.53 13.92
CA MET A 39 3.45 14.90 15.20
C MET A 39 3.55 13.88 16.34
N LYS A 40 4.38 12.84 16.22
CA LYS A 40 4.73 11.96 17.35
C LYS A 40 5.95 12.50 18.07
N HIS A 41 5.92 12.58 19.38
CA HIS A 41 6.85 13.36 20.19
C HIS A 41 7.52 12.50 21.27
N HIS A 42 8.69 11.92 20.96
CA HIS A 42 9.41 11.07 21.90
C HIS A 42 10.56 11.82 22.57
N LEU A 43 10.47 12.03 23.88
CA LEU A 43 11.58 12.47 24.72
C LEU A 43 12.49 11.28 24.99
N ILE A 44 13.81 11.46 24.88
CA ILE A 44 14.81 10.41 25.08
C ILE A 44 15.96 10.98 25.92
N TRP A 45 16.51 10.19 26.83
CA TRP A 45 17.69 10.57 27.61
C TRP A 45 18.73 9.46 27.73
N SER A 46 19.97 9.85 28.01
CA SER A 46 21.05 8.89 28.31
C SER A 46 20.72 8.04 29.55
N PRO A 47 21.14 6.77 29.60
CA PRO A 47 21.09 5.97 30.83
C PRO A 47 21.78 6.66 32.01
N TRP A 48 21.26 6.44 33.22
CA TRP A 48 21.88 6.93 34.44
C TRP A 48 23.20 6.19 34.71
N GLN A 49 24.29 6.94 34.95
CA GLN A 49 25.64 6.36 35.04
C GLN A 49 26.16 6.18 36.48
N VAL A 50 25.40 6.61 37.49
CA VAL A 50 25.76 6.36 38.90
C VAL A 50 25.06 5.08 39.36
N SER A 51 25.76 4.23 40.10
CA SER A 51 25.17 3.03 40.72
C SER A 51 24.06 3.42 41.71
N CYS A 52 22.86 2.88 41.50
CA CYS A 52 21.70 3.01 42.40
C CYS A 52 21.03 1.64 42.54
N SER A 53 20.32 1.39 43.63
CA SER A 53 19.53 0.15 43.80
C SER A 53 18.32 0.13 42.87
N THR A 54 17.72 1.29 42.65
CA THR A 54 16.60 1.50 41.72
C THR A 54 16.67 2.91 41.15
N VAL A 55 16.34 3.06 39.86
CA VAL A 55 16.29 4.36 39.16
C VAL A 55 14.93 4.47 38.48
N ASN A 56 14.14 5.46 38.91
CA ASN A 56 12.86 5.80 38.29
C ASN A 56 12.93 7.23 37.74
N TYR A 57 12.16 7.50 36.69
CA TYR A 57 12.05 8.81 36.06
C TYR A 57 10.63 9.35 36.14
N THR A 58 10.49 10.67 36.27
CA THR A 58 9.20 11.35 36.09
C THR A 58 9.39 12.53 35.15
N VAL A 59 8.59 12.57 34.08
CA VAL A 59 8.65 13.64 33.08
C VAL A 59 7.62 14.71 33.39
N GLN A 60 8.05 15.97 33.35
CA GLN A 60 7.17 17.12 33.51
C GLN A 60 7.34 18.11 32.37
N PHE A 61 6.25 18.76 32.00
CA PHE A 61 6.23 19.83 31.02
C PHE A 61 5.59 21.11 31.59
N GLN A 62 5.83 22.21 30.88
CA GLN A 62 5.27 23.54 31.16
C GLN A 62 5.15 24.26 29.83
N GLY A 63 3.92 24.51 29.37
CA GLY A 63 3.62 25.34 28.21
C GLY A 63 3.33 26.78 28.60
N GLU A 64 2.89 27.57 27.61
CA GLU A 64 2.51 28.98 27.80
C GLU A 64 1.34 29.17 28.77
N TYR A 65 0.40 28.21 28.84
CA TYR A 65 -0.73 28.29 29.78
C TYR A 65 -0.25 28.16 31.23
N GLU A 66 0.54 27.14 31.54
CA GLU A 66 1.10 26.95 32.88
C GLU A 66 1.98 28.15 33.28
N LEU A 67 2.81 28.61 32.35
CA LEU A 67 3.73 29.73 32.55
C LEU A 67 3.01 31.05 32.84
N HIS A 68 1.94 31.37 32.09
CA HIS A 68 1.30 32.69 32.14
C HIS A 68 -0.05 32.74 32.87
N LYS A 69 -0.69 31.59 33.14
CA LYS A 69 -2.00 31.50 33.81
C LYS A 69 -1.96 30.73 35.13
N LEU A 70 -1.00 29.83 35.31
CA LEU A 70 -0.84 29.02 36.54
C LEU A 70 0.47 29.33 37.29
N ASN A 71 0.95 30.58 37.21
CA ASN A 71 2.13 31.08 37.94
C ASN A 71 3.42 30.26 37.74
N GLY A 72 3.61 29.63 36.58
CA GLY A 72 4.79 28.78 36.32
C GLY A 72 4.72 27.41 36.98
N SER A 73 3.53 26.83 37.13
CA SER A 73 3.34 25.43 37.52
C SER A 73 3.98 24.46 36.52
N TRP A 74 4.27 23.25 36.96
CA TRP A 74 4.67 22.15 36.09
C TRP A 74 3.59 21.07 36.13
N VAL A 75 3.39 20.39 35.00
CA VAL A 75 2.42 19.30 34.85
C VAL A 75 3.18 18.00 34.62
N ASP A 76 2.82 16.95 35.35
CA ASP A 76 3.32 15.59 35.12
C ASP A 76 2.75 15.03 33.81
N ALA A 77 3.62 14.52 32.95
CA ALA A 77 3.21 13.81 31.74
C ALA A 77 2.47 12.52 32.12
N HIS A 78 1.35 12.24 31.46
CA HIS A 78 0.39 11.24 31.95
C HIS A 78 1.00 9.84 32.10
N ASP A 79 1.64 9.34 31.04
CA ASP A 79 2.17 7.97 30.96
C ASP A 79 3.62 7.85 31.45
N CYS A 80 4.20 8.92 32.02
CA CYS A 80 5.63 9.02 32.29
C CYS A 80 5.96 9.41 33.74
N GLN A 81 5.25 8.80 34.69
CA GLN A 81 5.45 8.96 36.14
C GLN A 81 6.08 7.71 36.75
N GLU A 82 7.17 7.88 37.50
CA GLU A 82 7.99 6.82 38.11
C GLU A 82 8.41 5.65 37.17
N ILE A 83 8.53 5.91 35.86
CA ILE A 83 8.90 4.92 34.84
C ILE A 83 10.37 4.48 34.93
N SER A 84 10.70 3.31 34.38
CA SER A 84 12.07 2.77 34.37
C SER A 84 12.83 3.08 33.07
N GLU A 85 12.07 3.37 32.01
CA GLU A 85 12.52 3.58 30.65
C GLU A 85 13.23 4.92 30.49
N ASN A 86 14.26 4.95 29.64
CA ASN A 86 15.00 6.16 29.28
C ASN A 86 14.35 6.98 28.16
N GLN A 87 13.04 6.83 27.98
CA GLN A 87 12.24 7.50 26.96
C GLN A 87 10.79 7.69 27.44
N CYS A 88 10.10 8.66 26.84
CA CYS A 88 8.71 8.97 27.12
C CYS A 88 8.02 9.44 25.83
N ASP A 89 6.81 8.98 25.55
CA ASP A 89 5.95 9.57 24.53
C ASP A 89 5.17 10.74 25.14
N LEU A 90 5.25 11.91 24.53
CA LEU A 90 4.61 13.15 24.95
C LEU A 90 3.65 13.68 23.87
N THR A 91 3.21 12.82 22.95
CA THR A 91 2.37 13.19 21.80
C THR A 91 1.03 13.79 22.24
N SER A 92 0.41 13.22 23.29
CA SER A 92 -0.84 13.68 23.91
C SER A 92 -0.63 14.92 24.79
N ASP A 93 0.43 14.97 25.59
CA ASP A 93 0.73 16.07 26.51
C ASP A 93 1.05 17.39 25.78
N LEU A 94 1.74 17.31 24.64
CA LEU A 94 2.24 18.46 23.87
C LEU A 94 1.28 18.85 22.73
N ALA A 95 -0.01 18.81 23.00
CA ALA A 95 -1.09 18.97 22.00
C ALA A 95 -1.35 20.41 21.50
N SER A 96 -0.60 21.43 21.95
CA SER A 96 -0.77 22.82 21.51
C SER A 96 0.38 23.33 20.64
N ASN A 97 0.15 24.40 19.87
CA ASN A 97 1.16 25.04 19.02
C ASN A 97 2.08 26.03 19.79
N SER A 98 2.27 25.80 21.09
CA SER A 98 3.03 26.63 22.01
C SER A 98 4.45 26.09 22.24
N ASP A 99 5.29 26.94 22.82
CA ASP A 99 6.61 26.55 23.31
C ASP A 99 6.50 25.89 24.69
N TYR A 100 7.11 24.72 24.82
CA TYR A 100 7.12 23.90 26.03
C TYR A 100 8.53 23.79 26.61
N TYR A 101 8.65 24.05 27.91
CA TYR A 101 9.79 23.59 28.70
C TYR A 101 9.52 22.16 29.16
N ILE A 102 10.53 21.28 29.07
CA ILE A 102 10.41 19.87 29.46
C ILE A 102 11.55 19.52 30.41
N ARG A 103 11.25 18.79 31.50
CA ARG A 103 12.23 18.32 32.48
C ARG A 103 11.96 16.88 32.90
N VAL A 104 13.04 16.17 33.24
CA VAL A 104 13.01 14.80 33.77
C VAL A 104 13.55 14.85 35.19
N MET A 105 12.77 14.35 36.14
CA MET A 105 13.26 13.96 37.46
C MET A 105 13.92 12.59 37.32
N THR A 106 15.14 12.43 37.81
CA THR A 106 15.73 11.13 38.12
C THR A 106 15.65 10.91 39.61
N LYS A 107 15.02 9.82 40.04
CA LYS A 107 14.97 9.33 41.42
C LYS A 107 15.89 8.12 41.53
N CYS A 108 17.07 8.31 42.13
CA CYS A 108 18.09 7.29 42.37
C CYS A 108 18.21 7.10 43.89
N ASP A 109 17.66 6.01 44.40
CA ASP A 109 17.50 5.77 45.84
C ASP A 109 16.89 7.02 46.54
N ASN A 110 17.60 7.64 47.49
CA ASN A 110 17.17 8.85 48.20
C ASN A 110 17.57 10.18 47.50
N LYS A 111 18.08 10.16 46.26
CA LYS A 111 18.52 11.34 45.51
C LYS A 111 17.58 11.65 44.35
N THR A 112 17.06 12.88 44.33
CA THR A 112 16.24 13.41 43.22
C THR A 112 17.01 14.49 42.47
N ILE A 113 17.17 14.33 41.16
CA ILE A 113 17.90 15.28 40.29
C ILE A 113 17.01 15.66 39.11
N TRP A 114 16.80 16.95 38.90
CA TRP A 114 16.09 17.47 37.73
C TRP A 114 17.07 17.80 36.62
N THR A 115 16.84 17.27 35.43
CA THR A 115 17.52 17.70 34.20
C THR A 115 16.49 18.24 33.21
N ARG A 116 16.77 19.38 32.57
CA ARG A 116 15.86 20.06 31.63
C ARG A 116 16.34 19.87 30.19
N LEU A 117 15.40 19.80 29.24
CA LEU A 117 15.71 19.97 27.82
C LEU A 117 16.37 21.35 27.59
N PRO A 118 17.49 21.47 26.86
CA PRO A 118 18.23 22.74 26.75
C PRO A 118 17.47 23.88 26.06
N LEU A 119 16.54 23.55 25.18
CA LEU A 119 15.71 24.50 24.41
C LEU A 119 14.23 24.17 24.62
N THR A 120 13.34 25.13 24.37
CA THR A 120 11.90 24.88 24.29
C THR A 120 11.59 23.96 23.10
N PHE A 121 10.55 23.14 23.26
CA PHE A 121 9.99 22.34 22.19
C PHE A 121 8.68 22.97 21.70
N ASN A 122 8.49 23.06 20.40
CA ASN A 122 7.20 23.42 19.79
C ASN A 122 6.84 22.34 18.77
N ARG A 123 5.62 21.81 18.82
CA ARG A 123 5.20 20.72 17.91
C ARG A 123 5.25 21.11 16.44
N ARG A 124 5.13 22.41 16.11
CA ARG A 124 5.35 22.93 14.74
C ARG A 124 6.74 22.59 14.20
N ASN A 125 7.72 22.37 15.06
CA ASN A 125 9.08 21.97 14.66
C ASN A 125 9.21 20.48 14.30
N THR A 126 8.12 19.70 14.34
CA THR A 126 8.11 18.28 13.88
C THR A 126 8.65 18.13 12.46
N VAL A 127 9.35 17.02 12.20
CA VAL A 127 9.68 16.60 10.83
C VAL A 127 8.44 15.97 10.22
N LEU A 128 8.00 16.44 9.05
CA LEU A 128 7.04 15.70 8.23
C LEU A 128 7.79 14.80 7.25
N LEU A 129 7.47 13.51 7.26
CA LEU A 129 7.88 12.57 6.22
C LEU A 129 6.84 12.58 5.09
N ALA A 130 7.28 12.45 3.84
CA ALA A 130 6.37 12.36 2.70
C ALA A 130 5.46 11.11 2.79
N PRO A 131 4.17 11.20 2.39
CA PRO A 131 3.29 10.05 2.39
C PRO A 131 3.71 9.07 1.30
N ALA A 132 3.50 7.78 1.54
CA ALA A 132 3.67 6.76 0.52
C ALA A 132 2.57 6.93 -0.54
N MET A 133 2.95 7.36 -1.74
CA MET A 133 2.11 7.25 -2.93
C MET A 133 2.03 5.79 -3.36
N THR A 134 0.84 5.34 -3.73
CA THR A 134 0.53 4.05 -4.35
C THR A 134 -0.20 4.29 -5.67
N THR A 135 -0.03 3.40 -6.64
CA THR A 135 -0.58 3.54 -7.99
C THR A 135 -1.06 2.17 -8.47
N VAL A 136 -2.35 2.04 -8.76
CA VAL A 136 -2.99 0.81 -9.23
C VAL A 136 -3.66 1.09 -10.56
N ILE A 137 -3.52 0.19 -11.54
CA ILE A 137 -4.15 0.29 -12.86
C ILE A 137 -5.31 -0.71 -12.90
N GLU A 138 -6.50 -0.22 -13.18
CA GLU A 138 -7.73 -1.01 -13.29
C GLU A 138 -8.37 -0.74 -14.67
N GLY A 139 -7.99 -1.56 -15.65
CA GLY A 139 -8.33 -1.32 -17.05
C GLY A 139 -7.72 -0.01 -17.56
N ASP A 140 -8.57 0.95 -17.90
CA ASP A 140 -8.19 2.27 -18.45
C ASP A 140 -8.18 3.37 -17.36
N LEU A 141 -8.35 2.99 -16.09
CA LEU A 141 -8.35 3.86 -14.93
C LEU A 141 -7.08 3.67 -14.10
N VAL A 142 -6.44 4.78 -13.72
CA VAL A 142 -5.39 4.78 -12.71
C VAL A 142 -5.97 5.28 -11.39
N GLN A 143 -5.87 4.46 -10.36
CA GLN A 143 -6.09 4.86 -8.98
C GLN A 143 -4.75 5.26 -8.34
N VAL A 144 -4.67 6.49 -7.83
CA VAL A 144 -3.54 6.98 -7.04
C VAL A 144 -3.98 7.09 -5.59
N GLY A 145 -3.25 6.49 -4.65
CA GLY A 145 -3.55 6.54 -3.22
C GLY A 145 -2.39 7.11 -2.42
N PHE A 146 -2.68 7.76 -1.29
CA PHE A 146 -1.68 8.32 -0.38
C PHE A 146 -1.87 7.79 1.04
N SER A 147 -0.81 7.27 1.66
CA SER A 147 -0.86 6.87 3.07
C SER A 147 -1.14 8.08 3.98
N PRO A 148 -2.08 7.99 4.94
CA PRO A 148 -2.35 9.08 5.87
C PRO A 148 -1.12 9.33 6.77
N ILE A 149 -0.67 10.59 6.85
CA ILE A 149 0.35 11.03 7.82
C ILE A 149 -0.31 11.58 9.08
N LEU A 150 -1.30 12.45 8.89
CA LEU A 150 -2.06 13.13 9.92
C LEU A 150 -3.53 13.28 9.49
N PRO A 151 -4.45 13.53 10.44
CA PRO A 151 -5.76 14.09 10.13
C PRO A 151 -5.63 15.40 9.33
N ASP A 152 -6.64 15.70 8.53
CA ASP A 152 -6.81 16.99 7.82
C ASP A 152 -5.62 17.40 6.92
N MET A 153 -4.94 16.41 6.35
CA MET A 153 -3.86 16.60 5.38
C MET A 153 -4.46 16.90 4.00
N THR A 154 -3.99 17.96 3.34
CA THR A 154 -4.36 18.23 1.94
C THR A 154 -3.22 17.81 1.02
N VAL A 155 -3.51 16.99 0.01
CA VAL A 155 -2.57 16.64 -1.06
C VAL A 155 -2.87 17.46 -2.31
N TYR A 156 -1.85 18.16 -2.80
CA TYR A 156 -1.82 18.74 -4.13
C TYR A 156 -1.06 17.77 -5.03
N MET A 157 -1.74 17.16 -5.99
CA MET A 157 -1.15 16.20 -6.92
C MET A 157 -1.15 16.76 -8.34
N GLU A 158 0.02 16.77 -8.97
CA GLU A 158 0.22 17.09 -10.38
C GLU A 158 0.27 15.80 -11.20
N SER A 159 -0.43 15.76 -12.34
CA SER A 159 -0.40 14.64 -13.29
C SER A 159 -0.16 15.10 -14.72
N TRP A 160 0.72 14.43 -15.46
CA TRP A 160 1.03 14.72 -16.86
C TRP A 160 1.43 13.46 -17.65
N SER A 161 1.21 13.47 -18.97
CA SER A 161 1.75 12.45 -19.87
C SER A 161 3.24 12.71 -20.14
N GLU A 162 4.03 11.66 -20.39
CA GLU A 162 5.47 11.77 -20.58
C GLU A 162 5.86 12.78 -21.67
N GLY A 163 6.72 13.73 -21.31
CA GLY A 163 7.13 14.86 -22.16
C GLY A 163 6.32 16.14 -21.97
N ASP A 164 5.17 16.10 -21.29
CA ASP A 164 4.23 17.23 -21.17
C ASP A 164 4.12 17.83 -19.74
N GLU A 165 5.23 17.83 -18.99
CA GLU A 165 5.26 18.33 -17.60
C GLU A 165 4.82 19.80 -17.46
N GLN A 166 4.97 20.60 -18.52
CA GLN A 166 4.58 22.02 -18.52
C GLN A 166 3.06 22.23 -18.48
N ASN A 167 2.27 21.24 -18.92
CA ASN A 167 0.80 21.28 -18.92
C ASN A 167 0.19 20.36 -17.84
N ALA A 168 0.95 20.08 -16.77
CA ALA A 168 0.51 19.22 -15.68
C ALA A 168 -0.81 19.69 -15.04
N LEU A 169 -1.75 18.77 -14.89
CA LEU A 169 -3.05 19.01 -14.26
C LEU A 169 -2.93 18.89 -12.75
N ILE A 170 -3.43 19.89 -12.01
CA ILE A 170 -3.40 19.94 -10.55
C ILE A 170 -4.72 19.41 -9.98
N HIS A 171 -4.63 18.43 -9.09
CA HIS A 171 -5.73 17.81 -8.37
C HIS A 171 -5.56 18.02 -6.86
N VAL A 172 -6.66 18.28 -6.15
CA VAL A 172 -6.62 18.60 -4.71
C VAL A 172 -7.44 17.56 -3.94
N ILE A 173 -6.79 16.82 -3.05
CA ILE A 173 -7.37 15.73 -2.26
C ILE A 173 -7.33 16.15 -0.79
N ARG A 174 -8.51 16.32 -0.16
CA ARG A 174 -8.63 16.85 1.21
C ARG A 174 -9.16 15.85 2.25
N ASN A 175 -9.87 14.82 1.79
CA ASN A 175 -10.64 13.93 2.65
C ASN A 175 -10.09 12.50 2.58
N TYR A 176 -10.27 11.75 3.67
CA TYR A 176 -10.09 10.31 3.68
C TYR A 176 -11.24 9.60 2.91
N PRO A 177 -10.96 8.53 2.14
CA PRO A 177 -9.64 7.99 1.83
C PRO A 177 -8.91 8.90 0.84
N TYR A 178 -7.61 9.17 1.08
CA TYR A 178 -6.79 10.05 0.24
C TYR A 178 -6.43 9.39 -1.10
N HIS A 179 -7.44 9.20 -1.95
CA HIS A 179 -7.36 8.53 -3.23
C HIS A 179 -7.89 9.44 -4.34
N PHE A 180 -7.37 9.25 -5.53
CA PHE A 180 -7.76 9.94 -6.74
C PHE A 180 -7.82 8.94 -7.91
N SER A 181 -8.66 9.21 -8.90
CA SER A 181 -8.86 8.32 -10.05
C SER A 181 -8.87 9.12 -11.34
N ILE A 182 -8.06 8.70 -12.31
CA ILE A 182 -7.87 9.39 -13.58
C ILE A 182 -7.85 8.37 -14.74
N ALA A 183 -8.59 8.67 -15.80
CA ALA A 183 -8.55 7.88 -17.02
C ALA A 183 -7.26 8.16 -17.79
N THR A 184 -6.71 7.13 -18.45
CA THR A 184 -5.47 7.21 -19.23
C THR A 184 -5.62 6.43 -20.52
N HIS A 185 -4.95 6.87 -21.58
CA HIS A 185 -4.93 6.10 -22.83
C HIS A 185 -3.97 4.92 -22.72
N ARG A 186 -4.26 3.84 -23.46
CA ARG A 186 -3.45 2.62 -23.45
C ARG A 186 -2.13 2.83 -24.17
N GLY A 187 -1.05 2.29 -23.61
CA GLY A 187 0.31 2.52 -24.09
C GLY A 187 0.90 3.87 -23.68
N GLU A 188 0.13 4.80 -23.10
CA GLU A 188 0.69 6.04 -22.57
C GLU A 188 1.41 5.82 -21.25
N LYS A 189 2.45 6.63 -21.03
CA LYS A 189 3.15 6.75 -19.75
C LYS A 189 2.74 8.04 -19.08
N MET A 190 2.14 7.92 -17.90
CA MET A 190 1.66 9.04 -17.09
C MET A 190 2.50 9.15 -15.82
N CYS A 191 2.85 10.38 -15.46
CA CYS A 191 3.66 10.72 -14.31
C CYS A 191 2.85 11.53 -13.29
N PHE A 192 3.16 11.31 -12.01
CA PHE A 192 2.55 12.00 -10.87
C PHE A 192 3.63 12.58 -9.98
N ARG A 193 3.48 13.84 -9.57
CA ARG A 193 4.20 14.48 -8.45
C ARG A 193 3.16 14.95 -7.45
N ALA A 194 3.51 15.03 -6.18
CA ALA A 194 2.58 15.56 -5.18
C ALA A 194 3.29 16.31 -4.06
N GLU A 195 2.55 17.18 -3.39
CA GLU A 195 2.94 17.86 -2.16
C GLU A 195 1.80 17.71 -1.14
N ALA A 196 2.14 17.21 0.05
CA ALA A 196 1.19 17.07 1.15
C ALA A 196 1.39 18.21 2.16
N LEU A 197 0.34 19.02 2.36
CA LEU A 197 0.27 20.16 3.27
C LEU A 197 -0.52 19.80 4.53
N VAL A 198 -0.02 20.24 5.68
CA VAL A 198 -0.67 20.11 6.99
C VAL A 198 -0.84 21.52 7.59
N GLU A 199 -2.05 22.07 7.44
CA GLU A 199 -2.36 23.46 7.82
C GLU A 199 -2.15 23.73 9.32
N ALA A 200 -2.49 22.76 10.17
CA ALA A 200 -2.40 22.88 11.64
C ALA A 200 -0.99 23.25 12.17
N ILE A 201 0.06 22.97 11.39
CA ILE A 201 1.44 23.34 11.69
C ILE A 201 2.12 24.15 10.57
N ASN A 202 1.37 24.52 9.53
CA ASN A 202 1.84 25.20 8.32
C ASN A 202 3.15 24.59 7.74
N LYS A 203 3.13 23.27 7.50
CA LYS A 203 4.25 22.55 6.89
C LYS A 203 3.76 21.67 5.75
N SER A 204 4.59 21.58 4.71
CA SER A 204 4.41 20.67 3.61
C SER A 204 5.57 19.67 3.48
N CYS A 205 5.34 18.62 2.69
CA CYS A 205 6.37 17.68 2.28
C CYS A 205 6.13 17.24 0.82
N SER A 206 7.18 17.30 0.00
CA SER A 206 7.14 16.89 -1.40
C SER A 206 7.31 15.38 -1.55
N ILE A 207 6.52 14.79 -2.44
CA ILE A 207 6.51 13.37 -2.77
C ILE A 207 7.20 13.22 -4.13
N HIS A 208 8.16 12.31 -4.19
CA HIS A 208 8.95 12.09 -5.40
C HIS A 208 8.09 11.63 -6.58
N THR A 209 8.44 12.09 -7.78
CA THR A 209 7.72 11.75 -9.01
C THR A 209 7.65 10.24 -9.23
N ARG A 210 6.48 9.72 -9.57
CA ARG A 210 6.29 8.34 -10.03
C ARG A 210 5.62 8.33 -11.38
N CYS A 211 6.19 7.59 -12.32
CA CYS A 211 5.58 7.33 -13.62
C CYS A 211 5.15 5.87 -13.73
N ILE A 212 4.04 5.63 -14.42
CA ILE A 212 3.51 4.31 -14.75
C ILE A 212 3.19 4.26 -16.25
N SER A 213 3.24 3.06 -16.83
CA SER A 213 2.82 2.82 -18.21
C SER A 213 1.55 1.99 -18.21
N THR A 214 0.53 2.48 -18.89
CA THR A 214 -0.74 1.76 -19.10
C THR A 214 -0.48 0.62 -20.08
N PRO A 215 -0.95 -0.63 -19.81
CA PRO A 215 -0.74 -1.73 -20.74
C PRO A 215 -1.29 -1.39 -22.12
N GLU A 216 -0.48 -1.60 -23.16
CA GLU A 216 -0.94 -1.53 -24.53
C GLU A 216 -2.06 -2.55 -24.76
N THR A 217 -3.05 -2.20 -25.59
CA THR A 217 -3.97 -3.24 -26.08
C THR A 217 -3.16 -4.20 -26.93
N ALA A 218 -2.97 -5.43 -26.47
CA ALA A 218 -2.53 -6.50 -27.36
C ALA A 218 -3.52 -6.55 -28.53
N GLU A 219 -3.06 -6.17 -29.72
CA GLU A 219 -3.90 -6.06 -30.91
C GLU A 219 -4.36 -7.45 -31.37
N ASN A 220 -5.45 -7.91 -30.76
CA ASN A 220 -6.17 -9.13 -31.14
C ASN A 220 -6.74 -9.06 -32.58
N SER A 221 -6.61 -7.90 -33.25
CA SER A 221 -6.81 -7.71 -34.68
C SER A 221 -6.05 -8.75 -35.50
N ALA A 222 -4.78 -9.02 -35.18
CA ALA A 222 -3.94 -9.99 -35.88
C ALA A 222 -4.49 -11.42 -35.77
N ILE A 223 -5.02 -11.79 -34.60
CA ILE A 223 -5.61 -13.12 -34.35
C ILE A 223 -6.95 -13.24 -35.11
N LEU A 224 -7.81 -12.21 -35.05
CA LEU A 224 -9.08 -12.16 -35.78
C LEU A 224 -8.88 -12.23 -37.30
N VAL A 225 -7.88 -11.52 -37.84
CA VAL A 225 -7.51 -11.57 -39.26
C VAL A 225 -6.95 -12.94 -39.63
N ALA A 226 -6.05 -13.52 -38.83
CA ALA A 226 -5.49 -14.84 -39.09
C ALA A 226 -6.56 -15.95 -39.09
N VAL A 227 -7.49 -15.93 -38.13
CA VAL A 227 -8.64 -16.86 -38.08
C VAL A 227 -9.54 -16.67 -39.31
N SER A 228 -9.83 -15.44 -39.69
CA SER A 228 -10.64 -15.13 -40.89
C SER A 228 -10.01 -15.67 -42.17
N ILE A 229 -8.70 -15.45 -42.37
CA ILE A 229 -7.94 -15.98 -43.51
C ILE A 229 -7.95 -17.51 -43.51
N ALA A 230 -7.71 -18.14 -42.36
CA ALA A 230 -7.70 -19.60 -42.25
C ALA A 230 -9.05 -20.22 -42.65
N VAL A 231 -10.17 -19.64 -42.21
CA VAL A 231 -11.52 -20.08 -42.62
C VAL A 231 -11.72 -19.95 -44.12
N VAL A 232 -11.34 -18.81 -44.73
CA VAL A 232 -11.46 -18.61 -46.19
C VAL A 232 -10.63 -19.63 -46.97
N VAL A 233 -9.40 -19.93 -46.53
CA VAL A 233 -8.54 -20.95 -47.18
C VAL A 233 -9.15 -22.35 -47.08
N VAL A 234 -9.68 -22.75 -45.92
CA VAL A 234 -10.33 -24.05 -45.73
C VAL A 234 -11.57 -24.19 -46.64
N VAL A 235 -12.40 -23.15 -46.73
CA VAL A 235 -13.58 -23.14 -47.61
C VAL A 235 -13.17 -23.22 -49.09
N ALA A 236 -12.16 -22.45 -49.51
CA ALA A 236 -11.65 -22.49 -50.89
C ALA A 236 -11.09 -23.88 -51.26
N LEU A 237 -10.34 -24.52 -50.34
CA LEU A 237 -9.83 -25.88 -50.53
C LEU A 237 -10.97 -26.92 -50.64
N ALA A 238 -11.99 -26.83 -49.79
CA ALA A 238 -13.16 -27.71 -49.86
C ALA A 238 -13.90 -27.58 -51.20
N ILE A 239 -14.09 -26.34 -51.69
CA ILE A 239 -14.69 -26.08 -53.01
C ILE A 239 -13.82 -26.64 -54.13
N PHE A 240 -12.50 -26.44 -54.08
CA PHE A 240 -11.59 -26.93 -55.11
C PHE A 240 -11.56 -28.47 -55.17
N LEU A 241 -11.56 -29.15 -54.03
CA LEU A 241 -11.59 -30.61 -53.94
C LEU A 241 -12.95 -31.20 -54.36
N GLY A 242 -14.07 -30.53 -54.05
CA GLY A 242 -15.39 -30.88 -54.58
C GLY A 242 -15.49 -30.70 -56.10
N CYS A 243 -14.93 -29.62 -56.64
CA CYS A 243 -14.88 -29.36 -58.08
C CYS A 243 -13.94 -30.33 -58.84
N SER A 244 -12.81 -30.73 -58.25
CA SER A 244 -11.87 -31.65 -58.91
C SER A 244 -12.42 -33.08 -58.93
N THR A 245 -12.97 -33.58 -57.82
CA THR A 245 -13.59 -34.91 -57.75
C THR A 245 -14.78 -35.06 -58.71
N THR A 246 -15.60 -34.01 -58.88
CA THR A 246 -16.70 -34.00 -59.86
C THR A 246 -16.23 -33.92 -61.31
N ARG A 247 -15.14 -33.19 -61.62
CA ARG A 247 -14.59 -33.13 -63.00
C ARG A 247 -13.75 -34.34 -63.42
N PHE A 248 -13.02 -34.98 -62.50
CA PHE A 248 -12.20 -36.16 -62.80
C PHE A 248 -12.95 -37.50 -62.62
N GLY A 249 -14.06 -37.51 -61.88
CA GLY A 249 -14.95 -38.66 -61.72
C GLY A 249 -15.37 -39.39 -63.01
N PRO A 250 -15.76 -38.71 -64.11
CA PRO A 250 -16.08 -39.39 -65.37
C PRO A 250 -14.85 -39.97 -66.09
N TYR A 251 -13.66 -39.37 -65.93
CA TYR A 251 -12.43 -39.80 -66.60
C TYR A 251 -11.90 -41.14 -66.04
N ILE A 252 -12.00 -41.33 -64.73
CA ILE A 252 -11.57 -42.58 -64.05
C ILE A 252 -12.55 -43.74 -64.30
N LYS A 253 -13.84 -43.46 -64.56
CA LYS A 253 -14.83 -44.51 -64.89
C LYS A 253 -14.60 -45.18 -66.25
N GLN A 254 -13.83 -44.57 -67.15
CA GLN A 254 -13.72 -45.01 -68.54
C GLN A 254 -12.68 -46.11 -68.78
N THR A 255 -11.72 -46.30 -67.87
CA THR A 255 -10.63 -47.31 -67.99
C THR A 255 -10.99 -48.73 -67.54
N ILE A 256 -12.16 -48.96 -66.92
CA ILE A 256 -12.47 -50.22 -66.22
C ILE A 256 -13.55 -51.08 -66.93
N ARG A 257 -14.20 -50.60 -68.00
CA ARG A 257 -15.19 -51.40 -68.77
C ARG A 257 -15.02 -51.29 -70.29
N HIS A 258 -14.27 -52.21 -70.87
CA HIS A 258 -14.46 -52.65 -72.25
C HIS A 258 -14.04 -54.11 -72.46
N ARG A 259 -15.00 -55.04 -72.36
CA ARG A 259 -15.14 -56.24 -73.21
C ARG A 259 -16.49 -56.92 -72.93
N GLU A 260 -17.42 -56.79 -73.87
CA GLU A 260 -18.28 -57.88 -74.38
C GLU A 260 -19.09 -57.39 -75.61
N PRO A 261 -19.37 -58.25 -76.61
CA PRO A 261 -20.10 -57.87 -77.83
C PRO A 261 -21.63 -57.97 -77.69
N LEU A 262 -22.35 -57.42 -78.67
CA LEU A 262 -23.82 -57.25 -78.67
C LEU A 262 -24.65 -58.56 -78.72
N PRO A 263 -25.92 -58.52 -78.27
CA PRO A 263 -26.79 -59.69 -78.12
C PRO A 263 -27.62 -60.02 -79.36
N ASN A 264 -28.05 -61.28 -79.47
CA ASN A 264 -29.10 -61.70 -80.40
C ASN A 264 -30.49 -61.66 -79.74
N VAL A 265 -31.37 -60.88 -80.38
CA VAL A 265 -32.84 -60.88 -80.46
C VAL A 265 -33.65 -61.82 -79.54
N LEU A 266 -34.65 -61.21 -78.88
CA LEU A 266 -35.74 -61.81 -78.10
C LEU A 266 -36.54 -62.90 -78.84
N LEU A 267 -36.90 -63.97 -78.13
CA LEU A 267 -38.00 -64.87 -78.49
C LEU A 267 -38.76 -65.35 -77.23
N ASP A 268 -39.93 -64.74 -77.05
CA ASP A 268 -41.23 -65.24 -76.55
C ASP A 268 -41.47 -65.97 -75.20
N ASP A 269 -42.76 -65.86 -74.83
CA ASP A 269 -43.63 -66.67 -73.95
C ASP A 269 -43.44 -66.75 -72.41
N ARG A 270 -44.22 -65.86 -71.75
CA ARG A 270 -45.28 -66.14 -70.74
C ARG A 270 -45.12 -67.17 -69.58
N LEU A 271 -45.56 -66.65 -68.42
CA LEU A 271 -46.56 -67.19 -67.46
C LEU A 271 -46.13 -67.95 -66.17
N ILE A 272 -46.88 -67.62 -65.09
CA ILE A 272 -47.20 -68.40 -63.86
C ILE A 272 -46.23 -68.34 -62.66
N SER A 273 -46.45 -67.39 -61.73
CA SER A 273 -46.91 -67.68 -60.33
C SER A 273 -46.68 -66.52 -59.33
N THR A 274 -47.76 -66.13 -58.65
CA THR A 274 -47.80 -65.44 -57.34
C THR A 274 -48.40 -66.44 -56.30
N PRO A 275 -48.76 -66.13 -55.01
CA PRO A 275 -48.67 -64.87 -54.20
C PRO A 275 -48.32 -65.08 -52.67
N ILE A 276 -48.59 -64.05 -51.83
CA ILE A 276 -48.85 -64.03 -50.34
C ILE A 276 -47.64 -64.37 -49.40
N LEU A 277 -47.39 -63.87 -48.16
CA LEU A 277 -48.12 -63.19 -47.03
C LEU A 277 -47.23 -62.06 -46.40
N PHE A 278 -47.76 -60.91 -45.88
CA PHE A 278 -48.21 -60.62 -44.48
C PHE A 278 -47.23 -61.10 -43.38
N ILE A 279 -46.84 -60.39 -42.31
CA ILE A 279 -47.29 -59.21 -41.50
C ILE A 279 -46.01 -58.47 -40.99
N ASP A 280 -45.87 -57.15 -40.77
CA ASP A 280 -46.48 -56.13 -39.86
C ASP A 280 -46.17 -56.32 -38.34
N VAL A 281 -46.44 -55.30 -37.49
CA VAL A 281 -46.05 -55.12 -36.06
C VAL A 281 -44.63 -54.56 -35.89
N SER A 282 -44.38 -53.27 -35.64
CA SER A 282 -44.93 -52.29 -34.67
C SER A 282 -44.51 -52.53 -33.21
N MET A 283 -43.75 -51.60 -32.63
CA MET A 283 -43.88 -51.29 -31.21
C MET A 283 -43.47 -49.83 -30.92
N GLU A 284 -44.29 -49.16 -30.12
CA GLU A 284 -44.26 -47.73 -29.79
C GLU A 284 -43.97 -47.53 -28.29
N HIS A 285 -43.82 -46.26 -27.87
CA HIS A 285 -44.02 -45.77 -26.49
C HIS A 285 -42.84 -46.03 -25.50
N THR A 286 -42.52 -45.19 -24.50
CA THR A 286 -43.29 -44.11 -23.84
C THR A 286 -42.38 -42.98 -23.30
N ASP A 287 -42.69 -41.73 -23.67
CA ASP A 287 -42.93 -40.50 -22.88
C ASP A 287 -42.35 -40.21 -21.45
N PRO A 288 -42.42 -38.93 -20.96
CA PRO A 288 -41.40 -38.31 -20.09
C PRO A 288 -41.86 -37.96 -18.66
N LEU A 289 -41.02 -37.25 -17.88
CA LEU A 289 -41.45 -36.52 -16.67
C LEU A 289 -40.69 -35.19 -16.43
N LEU A 290 -41.46 -34.17 -16.03
CA LEU A 290 -41.05 -32.83 -15.57
C LEU A 290 -40.97 -32.77 -14.03
N LEU A 291 -40.22 -31.80 -13.45
CA LEU A 291 -40.73 -30.80 -12.46
C LEU A 291 -39.59 -29.95 -11.80
N PHE A 292 -39.60 -28.63 -12.07
CA PHE A 292 -39.75 -27.50 -11.12
C PHE A 292 -39.63 -27.76 -9.57
N CYS A 293 -39.17 -26.86 -8.69
CA CYS A 293 -38.59 -25.49 -8.78
C CYS A 293 -37.80 -25.09 -7.47
N PRO A 294 -37.84 -23.88 -6.83
CA PRO A 294 -36.61 -23.20 -6.35
C PRO A 294 -36.49 -22.99 -4.82
N ALA A 295 -35.44 -22.28 -4.36
CA ALA A 295 -35.48 -21.50 -3.11
C ALA A 295 -34.42 -20.36 -3.06
N GLU A 296 -34.84 -19.24 -2.49
CA GLU A 296 -34.07 -18.04 -2.09
C GLU A 296 -34.14 -17.95 -0.56
N ILE A 297 -33.22 -17.24 0.13
CA ILE A 297 -33.51 -16.44 1.35
C ILE A 297 -32.27 -15.67 1.83
N GLN A 298 -32.57 -14.52 2.41
CA GLN A 298 -31.70 -13.42 2.85
C GLN A 298 -31.68 -13.37 4.39
N TYR A 299 -30.62 -12.86 5.03
CA TYR A 299 -30.69 -12.46 6.45
C TYR A 299 -29.90 -11.18 6.73
N THR A 300 -30.62 -10.20 7.27
CA THR A 300 -30.11 -9.02 7.99
C THR A 300 -30.51 -9.14 9.46
N GLY A 301 -29.74 -8.54 10.36
CA GLY A 301 -30.05 -8.47 11.79
C GLY A 301 -29.33 -7.29 12.43
N VAL A 302 -30.10 -6.42 13.08
CA VAL A 302 -29.66 -5.25 13.86
C VAL A 302 -30.09 -5.49 15.30
N GLU A 303 -29.27 -5.11 16.28
CA GLU A 303 -29.73 -4.99 17.67
C GLU A 303 -28.98 -3.86 18.39
N GLU A 304 -29.74 -2.88 18.88
CA GLU A 304 -29.34 -1.91 19.91
C GLU A 304 -30.23 -2.16 21.14
N THR A 305 -29.64 -2.20 22.34
CA THR A 305 -29.93 -1.30 23.49
C THR A 305 -29.35 -1.86 24.79
N GLY A 306 -28.79 -0.97 25.61
CA GLY A 306 -28.17 -1.28 26.92
C GLY A 306 -27.41 -0.08 27.47
#